data_AF-A0A061ASM9-F1
#
_entry.id   AF-A0A061ASM9-F1
#
_cell.length_a   1.000
_cell.length_b   1.000
_cell.length_c   1.000
_cell.angle_alpha   90.00
_cell.angle_beta   90.00
_cell.angle_gamma   90.00
#
_symmetry.space_group_name_H-M   'P 1'
#
loop_
_entity.id
_entity.type
_entity.pdbx_description
1 polymer ?
#
loop_
_entity_poly.entity_id
_entity_poly.type
_entity_poly.pdbx_seq_one_letter_code
_entity_poly.pdbx_strand_id
1 'polypeptide(L)' 'MSLGKLIHYSVDLVLISMLLASVRRTTGLHLIYQQSDLRKYISKYLAFGEQMYDRFVSLCRMSGYFATRRLFDRDLPTDE' A
#
# COMPACT_ATOMS: atom_id res chain seq x y z
N MET A 1 23.50 -11.76 -15.95
CA MET A 1 23.00 -10.81 -14.93
C MET A 1 22.01 -11.54 -14.04
N SER A 2 22.24 -11.59 -12.73
CA SER A 2 21.53 -12.50 -11.82
C SER A 2 20.05 -12.13 -11.68
N LEU A 3 19.17 -13.02 -12.14
CA LEU A 3 17.70 -12.89 -12.07
C LEU A 3 17.21 -12.47 -10.66
N GLY A 4 17.87 -12.96 -9.60
CA GLY A 4 17.55 -12.60 -8.22
C GLY A 4 17.70 -11.11 -7.90
N LYS A 5 18.69 -10.41 -8.48
CA LYS A 5 18.86 -8.95 -8.27
C LYS A 5 17.76 -8.15 -8.94
N LEU A 6 17.32 -8.59 -10.12
CA LEU A 6 16.25 -7.93 -10.86
C LEU A 6 14.92 -8.04 -10.10
N ILE A 7 14.63 -9.22 -9.54
CA ILE A 7 13.47 -9.43 -8.68
C ILE A 7 13.58 -8.55 -7.43
N HIS A 8 14.73 -8.49 -6.76
CA HIS A 8 14.91 -7.65 -5.57
C HIS A 8 14.64 -6.18 -5.86
N TYR A 9 15.24 -5.63 -6.92
CA TYR A 9 15.01 -4.25 -7.32
C TYR A 9 13.57 -3.97 -7.73
N SER A 10 12.89 -4.94 -8.38
CA SER A 10 11.47 -4.79 -8.69
C SER A 10 10.60 -4.75 -7.43
N VAL A 11 10.93 -5.55 -6.42
CA VAL A 11 10.25 -5.54 -5.11
C VAL A 11 10.49 -4.20 -4.42
N ASP A 12 11.74 -3.72 -4.39
CA ASP A 12 12.09 -2.43 -3.77
C ASP A 12 11.38 -1.26 -4.45
N LEU A 13 11.30 -1.24 -5.79
CA LEU A 13 10.56 -0.23 -6.55
C LEU A 13 9.07 -0.22 -6.21
N VAL A 14 8.46 -1.40 -6.05
CA VAL A 14 7.05 -1.52 -5.65
C VAL A 14 6.86 -1.04 -4.22
N LEU A 15 7.74 -1.42 -3.29
CA LEU A 15 7.69 -0.98 -1.89
C LEU A 15 7.80 0.54 -1.77
N ILE A 16 8.74 1.15 -2.49
CA ILE A 16 8.91 2.62 -2.52
C ILE A 16 7.66 3.30 -3.09
N SER A 17 7.09 2.75 -4.18
CA SER A 17 5.86 3.30 -4.79
C SER A 17 4.66 3.23 -3.83
N MET A 18 4.52 2.09 -3.14
CA MET A 18 3.48 1.85 -2.14
C MET A 18 3.64 2.75 -0.92
N LEU A 19 4.87 2.95 -0.43
CA LEU A 19 5.17 3.85 0.68
C LEU A 19 4.85 5.31 0.32
N LEU A 20 5.31 5.78 -0.84
CA LEU A 20 5.08 7.16 -1.29
C LEU A 20 3.59 7.43 -1.54
N ALA A 21 2.86 6.45 -2.07
CA ALA A 21 1.41 6.49 -2.20
C ALA A 21 0.71 6.58 -0.84
N SER A 22 1.12 5.73 0.11
CA SER A 22 0.58 5.72 1.47
C SER A 22 0.79 7.06 2.17
N VAL A 23 1.99 7.64 2.08
CA VAL A 23 2.31 8.96 2.65
C VAL A 23 1.44 10.06 2.05
N ARG A 24 1.27 10.10 0.72
CA ARG A 24 0.37 11.08 0.08
C ARG A 24 -1.07 10.95 0.57
N ARG A 25 -1.57 9.72 0.71
CA ARG A 25 -2.94 9.45 1.17
C ARG A 25 -3.15 9.83 2.64
N THR A 26 -2.17 9.57 3.51
CA THR A 26 -2.28 9.85 4.96
C THR A 26 -2.03 11.31 5.32
N THR A 27 -1.09 11.98 4.63
CA THR A 27 -0.71 13.36 4.95
C THR A 27 -1.48 14.41 4.16
N GLY A 28 -2.13 14.02 3.06
CA GLY A 28 -2.77 14.98 2.14
C GLY A 28 -1.79 15.94 1.47
N LEU A 29 -0.46 15.73 1.64
CA LEU A 29 0.56 16.56 1.00
C LEU A 29 0.54 16.29 -0.50
N HIS A 30 0.03 17.27 -1.25
CA HIS A 30 0.19 17.32 -2.68
C HIS A 30 1.59 17.85 -2.98
N LEU A 31 2.41 17.05 -3.64
CA LEU A 31 3.71 17.51 -4.13
C LEU A 31 3.48 18.68 -5.11
N ILE A 32 3.92 19.87 -4.70
CA ILE A 32 3.84 21.09 -5.50
C ILE A 32 5.01 21.09 -6.49
N TYR A 33 5.04 20.11 -7.41
CA TYR A 33 5.99 20.12 -8.52
C TYR A 33 5.36 20.80 -9.73
N GLN A 34 5.96 21.92 -10.14
CA GLN A 34 5.49 22.82 -11.20
C GLN A 34 5.66 22.26 -12.63
N GLN A 35 6.27 21.08 -12.78
CA GLN A 35 6.40 20.37 -14.05
C GLN A 35 5.26 19.35 -14.20
N SER A 36 4.27 19.72 -15.00
CA SER A 36 3.04 18.96 -15.28
C SER A 36 3.29 17.49 -15.62
N ASP A 37 4.38 17.20 -16.34
CA ASP A 37 4.74 15.85 -16.76
C ASP A 37 5.24 14.99 -15.59
N LEU A 38 6.17 15.51 -14.78
CA LEU A 38 6.66 14.81 -13.59
C LEU A 38 5.53 14.51 -12.61
N ARG A 39 4.62 15.47 -12.42
CA ARG A 39 3.42 15.25 -11.59
C ARG A 39 2.55 14.11 -12.14
N LYS A 40 2.40 13.99 -13.46
CA LYS A 40 1.63 12.92 -14.11
C LYS A 40 2.30 11.56 -13.94
N TYR A 41 3.62 11.48 -14.09
CA TYR A 41 4.38 10.24 -13.86
C TYR A 41 4.29 9.80 -12.40
N ILE A 42 4.60 10.70 -11.46
CA ILE A 42 4.51 10.41 -10.02
C ILE A 42 3.08 9.98 -9.67
N SER A 43 2.06 10.66 -10.17
CA SER A 43 0.66 10.28 -9.93
C SER A 43 0.32 8.88 -10.44
N LYS A 44 0.87 8.46 -11.59
CA LYS A 44 0.70 7.09 -12.12
C LYS A 44 1.40 6.05 -11.25
N TYR A 45 2.63 6.32 -10.81
CA TYR A 45 3.36 5.41 -9.90
C TYR A 45 2.66 5.27 -8.55
N LEU A 46 2.12 6.37 -8.01
CA LEU A 46 1.36 6.32 -6.76
C LEU A 46 0.06 5.53 -6.94
N ALA A 47 -0.69 5.75 -8.02
CA ALA A 47 -1.90 4.99 -8.30
C ALA A 47 -1.62 3.48 -8.46
N PHE A 48 -0.45 3.12 -9.00
CA PHE A 48 0.00 1.73 -9.03
C PHE A 48 0.36 1.20 -7.64
N GLY A 49 1.07 2.00 -6.83
CA GLY A 49 1.40 1.69 -5.45
C GLY A 49 0.16 1.45 -4.58
N GLU A 50 -0.90 2.23 -4.74
CA GLU A 50 -2.19 2.04 -4.05
C GLU A 50 -2.84 0.69 -4.43
N GLN A 51 -2.87 0.35 -5.72
CA GLN A 51 -3.42 -0.94 -6.15
C GLN A 51 -2.63 -2.14 -5.60
N MET A 52 -1.30 -2.03 -5.52
CA MET A 52 -0.48 -3.07 -4.90
C MET A 52 -0.70 -3.15 -3.39
N TYR A 53 -0.86 -1.99 -2.73
CA TYR A 53 -1.19 -1.92 -1.31
C TYR A 53 -2.50 -2.66 -1.01
N ASP A 54 -3.56 -2.35 -1.77
CA ASP A 54 -4.88 -2.97 -1.58
C ASP A 54 -4.84 -4.48 -1.81
N ARG A 55 -4.08 -4.95 -2.81
CA ARG A 55 -3.87 -6.39 -3.03
C ARG A 55 -3.10 -7.03 -1.88
N PHE A 56 -2.05 -6.39 -1.38
CA PHE A 56 -1.28 -6.88 -0.25
C PHE A 56 -2.16 -7.01 1.00
N VAL A 57 -2.96 -5.97 1.30
CA VAL A 57 -3.92 -6.01 2.40
C VAL A 57 -4.96 -7.11 2.19
N SER A 58 -5.46 -7.29 0.96
CA SER A 58 -6.39 -8.39 0.64
C SER A 58 -5.75 -9.77 0.87
N LEU A 59 -4.48 -9.95 0.50
CA LEU A 59 -3.74 -11.19 0.79
C LEU A 59 -3.56 -11.41 2.29
N CYS A 60 -3.23 -10.36 3.05
CA CYS A 60 -3.16 -10.42 4.51
C CYS A 60 -4.52 -10.76 5.15
N ARG A 61 -5.62 -10.24 4.61
CA ARG A 61 -6.99 -10.58 5.07
C ARG A 61 -7.32 -12.03 4.74
N MET A 62 -6.87 -12.55 3.60
CA MET A 62 -7.12 -13.92 3.18
C MET A 62 -6.27 -14.94 3.93
N SER A 63 -5.09 -14.56 4.45
CA SER A 63 -4.21 -15.50 5.16
C SER A 63 -4.73 -15.94 6.54
N GLY A 64 -5.82 -15.34 7.04
CA GLY A 64 -6.43 -15.71 8.32
C GLY A 64 -5.61 -15.34 9.57
N TYR A 65 -4.37 -14.86 9.40
CA TYR A 65 -3.52 -14.38 10.51
C TYR A 65 -3.92 -12.99 11.02
N PHE A 66 -4.58 -12.19 10.18
CA PHE A 66 -5.00 -10.83 10.51
C PHE A 66 -6.51 -10.76 10.70
N ALA A 67 -6.98 -10.90 11.93
CA ALA A 67 -8.36 -10.67 12.28
C ALA A 67 -8.66 -9.15 12.32
N THR A 68 -9.72 -8.73 11.63
CA THR A 68 -10.25 -7.37 11.82
C THR A 68 -10.93 -7.31 13.18
N ARG A 69 -10.48 -6.39 14.06
CA ARG A 69 -10.94 -6.23 15.45
C ARG A 69 -12.47 -6.18 15.62
N ARG A 70 -13.22 -5.81 14.57
CA ARG A 70 -14.70 -5.74 14.58
C ARG A 70 -15.43 -7.09 14.59
N LEU A 71 -14.75 -8.21 14.37
CA LEU A 71 -15.37 -9.54 14.49
C LEU A 71 -15.14 -10.17 15.88
N PHE A 72 -14.06 -9.81 16.59
CA PHE A 72 -13.79 -10.34 17.93
C PHE A 72 -14.73 -9.75 18.99
N ASP A 73 -15.13 -8.48 18.81
CA ASP A 73 -15.99 -7.74 19.76
C ASP A 73 -17.47 -8.13 19.66
N ARG A 74 -17.86 -8.94 18.66
CA ARG A 74 -19.24 -9.39 18.47
C ARG A 74 -19.54 -10.72 19.18
N ASP A 75 -18.50 -11.42 19.63
CA ASP A 75 -18.56 -12.73 20.30
C ASP A 75 -18.18 -12.65 21.78
N LEU A 76 -17.95 -11.46 22.33
CA LEU A 76 -17.88 -11.27 23.78
C LEU A 76 -19.31 -11.27 24.32
N PRO A 77 -19.70 -12.23 25.18
CA PRO A 77 -20.89 -12.04 25.98
C PRO A 77 -20.65 -10.79 26.81
N THR A 78 -21.47 -9.78 26.62
CA THR A 78 -21.73 -8.77 27.64
C THR A 78 -22.29 -9.54 28.83
N ASP A 79 -21.41 -9.94 29.74
CA ASP A 79 -21.77 -10.40 31.07
C ASP A 79 -22.48 -9.24 31.77
N GLU A 80 -23.82 -9.23 31.69
CA GLU A 80 -24.72 -8.58 32.64
C GLU A 80 -25.03 -9.52 33.80
#